data_AF-A0A6A3PZE1-F1
#
_entry.id   AF-A0A6A3PZE1-F1
#
_cell.length_a   1.000
_cell.length_b   1.000
_cell.length_c   1.000
_cell.angle_alpha   90.00
_cell.angle_beta   90.00
_cell.angle_gamma   90.00
#
_symmetry.space_group_name_H-M   'P 1'
#
loop_
_entity.id
_entity.type
_entity.pdbx_description
1 polymer ?
#
loop_
_entity_poly.entity_id
_entity_poly.type
_entity_poly.pdbx_seq_one_letter_code
_entity_poly.pdbx_strand_id
1 'polypeptide(L)'
;MKCEAEELKQLVAEGVDALSAKSKKERFDEQSWDSLKSSPFYEVLREYRGVLPDDIPAELPQDKGVQHEIDLVPGTKYCVTRQ
;
A
#
# COMPACT_ATOMS: atom_id res chain seq x y z
N MET A 1 -38.41 -15.66 9.68
CA MET A 1 -37.17 -15.81 10.46
C MET A 1 -36.07 -16.10 9.46
N LYS A 2 -35.25 -15.10 9.12
CA LYS A 2 -34.09 -15.35 8.26
C LYS A 2 -33.04 -16.03 9.12
N CYS A 3 -32.54 -17.17 8.66
CA CYS A 3 -31.55 -17.96 9.38
C CYS A 3 -30.25 -17.17 9.47
N GLU A 4 -29.59 -17.19 10.63
CA GLU A 4 -28.31 -16.52 10.92
C GLU A 4 -27.23 -16.74 9.84
N ALA A 5 -27.33 -17.84 9.09
CA ALA A 5 -26.46 -18.16 7.97
C ALA A 5 -26.60 -17.21 6.75
N GLU A 6 -27.75 -16.57 6.54
CA GLU A 6 -27.93 -15.56 5.47
C GLU A 6 -27.29 -14.22 5.88
N GLU A 7 -27.38 -13.87 7.17
CA GLU A 7 -26.74 -12.66 7.72
C GLU A 7 -25.22 -12.77 7.78
N LEU A 8 -24.68 -13.96 8.09
CA LEU A 8 -23.24 -14.23 8.00
C LEU A 8 -22.72 -14.16 6.56
N LYS A 9 -23.49 -14.59 5.57
CA LYS A 9 -23.11 -14.47 4.15
C LYS A 9 -23.11 -13.01 3.68
N GLN A 10 -24.08 -12.22 4.15
CA GLN A 10 -24.18 -10.79 3.90
C GLN A 10 -22.98 -10.04 4.52
N LEU A 11 -22.64 -10.31 5.78
CA LEU A 11 -21.48 -9.74 6.49
C LEU A 11 -20.14 -10.14 5.87
N VAL A 12 -20.02 -11.36 5.35
CA VAL A 12 -18.80 -11.82 4.65
C VAL A 12 -18.66 -11.14 3.29
N ALA A 13 -19.75 -10.95 2.54
CA ALA A 13 -19.72 -10.21 1.28
C ALA A 13 -19.37 -8.73 1.50
N GLU A 14 -20.02 -8.07 2.46
CA GLU A 14 -19.77 -6.65 2.80
C GLU A 14 -18.38 -6.44 3.43
N GLY A 15 -17.85 -7.43 4.16
CA GLY A 15 -16.49 -7.41 4.72
C GLY A 15 -15.38 -7.60 3.68
N VAL A 16 -15.65 -8.35 2.59
CA VAL A 16 -14.74 -8.50 1.45
C VAL A 16 -14.62 -7.20 0.65
N ASP A 17 -15.70 -6.40 0.61
CA ASP A 17 -15.70 -5.09 -0.04
C ASP A 17 -15.09 -3.97 0.84
N ALA A 18 -15.23 -4.05 2.18
CA ALA A 18 -14.64 -3.08 3.11
C ALA A 18 -13.14 -3.30 3.39
N LEU A 19 -12.66 -4.54 3.22
CA LEU A 19 -11.25 -4.90 3.22
C LEU A 19 -10.94 -5.63 1.92
N SER A 20 -11.18 -4.98 0.79
CA SER A 20 -10.45 -5.36 -0.42
C SER A 20 -8.98 -5.20 -0.08
N ALA A 21 -8.32 -6.32 0.23
CA ALA A 21 -6.89 -6.39 0.42
C ALA A 21 -6.24 -6.21 -0.96
N LYS A 22 -6.45 -5.04 -1.57
CA LYS A 22 -5.82 -4.66 -2.82
C LYS A 22 -4.35 -4.95 -2.66
N SER A 23 -3.83 -5.78 -3.55
CA SER A 23 -2.43 -6.10 -3.62
C SER A 23 -1.62 -4.80 -3.67
N LYS A 24 -0.40 -4.84 -3.16
CA LYS A 24 0.53 -3.72 -3.25
C LYS A 24 0.66 -3.20 -4.69
N LYS A 25 0.59 -4.11 -5.67
CA LYS A 25 0.62 -3.77 -7.11
C LYS A 25 -0.64 -3.03 -7.55
N GLU A 26 -1.82 -3.49 -7.16
CA GLU A 26 -3.09 -2.83 -7.51
C GLU A 26 -3.16 -1.40 -6.96
N ARG A 27 -2.73 -1.18 -5.72
CA ARG A 27 -2.69 0.17 -5.14
C ARG A 27 -1.71 1.10 -5.87
N PHE A 28 -0.58 0.55 -6.32
CA PHE A 28 0.42 1.30 -7.07
C PHE A 28 -0.09 1.66 -8.47
N ASP A 29 -0.71 0.71 -9.18
CA ASP A 29 -1.23 0.92 -10.53
C ASP A 29 -2.39 1.92 -10.57
N GLU A 30 -3.25 1.91 -9.54
CA GLU A 30 -4.31 2.91 -9.37
C GLU A 30 -3.77 4.35 -9.18
N GLN A 31 -2.54 4.50 -8.69
CA GLN A 31 -1.86 5.78 -8.51
C GLN A 31 -0.79 6.05 -9.58
N SER A 32 -0.79 5.28 -10.67
CA SER A 32 0.22 5.38 -11.74
C SER A 32 0.07 6.64 -12.59
N TRP A 33 1.03 6.81 -13.52
CA TRP A 33 1.01 7.85 -14.55
C TRP A 33 -0.29 7.91 -15.36
N ASP A 34 -0.96 6.78 -15.54
CA ASP A 34 -2.20 6.71 -16.30
C ASP A 34 -3.33 7.49 -15.63
N SER A 35 -3.39 7.46 -14.30
CA SER A 35 -4.35 8.23 -13.50
C SER A 35 -4.09 9.75 -13.58
N LEU A 36 -2.85 10.14 -13.91
CA LEU A 36 -2.44 11.55 -13.99
C LEU A 36 -2.64 12.16 -15.39
N LYS A 37 -2.97 11.36 -16.42
CA LYS A 37 -3.14 11.85 -17.80
C LYS A 37 -4.23 12.90 -17.96
N SER A 38 -5.23 12.91 -17.08
CA SER A 38 -6.32 13.90 -17.06
C SER A 38 -5.93 15.20 -16.35
N SER A 39 -4.80 15.21 -15.63
CA SER A 39 -4.33 16.38 -14.90
C SER A 39 -3.83 17.46 -15.86
N PRO A 40 -4.20 18.74 -15.64
CA PRO A 40 -3.63 19.85 -16.42
C PRO A 40 -2.11 20.00 -16.20
N PHE A 41 -1.55 19.34 -15.18
CA PHE A 41 -0.12 19.35 -14.88
C PHE A 41 0.65 18.14 -15.42
N TYR A 42 0.02 17.29 -16.25
CA TYR A 42 0.64 16.04 -16.69
C TYR A 42 2.03 16.24 -17.35
N GLU A 43 2.20 17.27 -18.18
CA GLU A 43 3.51 17.58 -18.78
C GLU A 43 4.58 17.95 -17.74
N VAL A 44 4.22 18.78 -16.77
CA VAL A 44 5.13 19.16 -15.67
C VAL A 44 5.48 17.94 -14.84
N LEU A 45 4.50 17.08 -14.54
CA LEU A 45 4.72 15.89 -13.74
C LEU A 45 5.67 14.92 -14.47
N ARG A 46 5.58 14.80 -15.80
CA ARG A 46 6.49 13.95 -16.59
C ARG A 46 7.97 14.33 -16.45
N GLU A 47 8.28 15.60 -16.17
CA GLU A 47 9.65 16.04 -15.87
C GLU A 47 10.21 15.38 -14.59
N TYR A 48 9.34 14.93 -13.68
CA TYR A 48 9.68 14.27 -12.41
C TYR A 48 9.63 12.75 -12.49
N ARG A 49 9.74 12.15 -13.69
CA ARG A 49 9.71 10.68 -13.86
C ARG A 49 10.74 9.92 -13.01
N GLY A 50 11.87 10.55 -12.67
CA GLY A 50 12.87 9.96 -11.77
C GLY A 50 12.43 9.89 -10.30
N VAL A 51 11.45 10.67 -9.89
CA VAL A 51 10.89 10.70 -8.52
C VAL A 51 9.66 9.81 -8.40
N LEU A 52 8.85 9.73 -9.46
CA LEU A 52 7.66 8.91 -9.53
C LEU A 52 7.87 7.78 -10.57
N PRO A 53 8.51 6.66 -10.18
CA PRO A 53 8.82 5.58 -11.12
C PRO A 53 7.55 4.92 -11.67
N ASP A 54 7.63 4.38 -12.90
CA ASP A 54 6.48 3.71 -13.55
C ASP A 54 6.18 2.32 -12.97
N ASP A 55 7.13 1.73 -12.25
CA ASP A 55 7.03 0.41 -11.64
C ASP A 55 7.51 0.43 -10.18
N ILE A 56 7.00 -0.54 -9.40
CA ILE A 56 7.48 -0.75 -8.03
C ILE A 56 8.93 -1.26 -8.12
N PRO A 57 9.91 -0.56 -7.54
CA PRO A 57 11.29 -1.02 -7.56
C PRO A 57 11.42 -2.31 -6.74
N ALA A 58 12.15 -3.28 -7.29
CA ALA A 58 12.48 -4.52 -6.60
C ALA A 58 13.54 -4.31 -5.51
N GLU A 59 14.37 -3.28 -5.68
CA GLU A 59 15.46 -2.94 -4.78
C GLU A 59 15.04 -1.89 -3.76
N LEU A 60 15.68 -1.92 -2.58
CA LEU A 60 15.52 -0.88 -1.58
C LEU A 60 16.07 0.44 -2.12
N PRO A 61 15.51 1.59 -1.69
CA PRO A 61 16.08 2.89 -2.02
C PRO A 61 17.57 2.93 -1.68
N GLN A 62 18.36 3.62 -2.51
CA GLN A 62 19.77 3.84 -2.21
C GLN A 62 19.92 4.44 -0.81
N ASP A 63 20.90 3.92 -0.07
CA ASP A 63 21.26 4.49 1.23
C ASP A 63 21.81 5.90 1.03
N LYS A 64 21.11 6.89 1.60
CA LYS A 64 21.49 8.30 1.55
C LYS A 64 22.32 8.72 2.75
N GLY A 65 22.83 7.77 3.53
CA GLY A 65 23.65 8.01 4.72
C GLY A 65 22.86 8.43 5.95
N VAL A 66 21.53 8.35 5.91
CA VAL A 66 20.65 8.58 7.07
C VAL A 66 20.16 7.23 7.55
N GLN A 67 20.96 6.58 8.38
CA GLN A 67 20.58 5.32 9.01
C GLN A 67 19.64 5.60 10.19
N HIS A 68 18.49 4.93 10.20
CA HIS A 68 17.58 4.97 11.33
C HIS A 68 18.02 3.89 12.31
N GLU A 69 18.48 4.30 13.49
CA GLU A 69 18.76 3.42 14.60
C GLU A 69 17.56 3.41 15.56
N ILE A 70 17.18 2.22 16.02
CA ILE A 70 16.16 2.08 17.05
C ILE A 70 16.88 1.69 18.33
N ASP A 71 16.99 2.65 19.25
CA ASP A 71 17.54 2.39 20.57
C ASP A 71 16.57 1.51 21.37
N LEU A 72 16.95 0.25 21.56
CA LEU A 72 16.19 -0.66 22.41
C LEU A 72 16.71 -0.59 23.84
N VAL A 73 15.79 -0.47 24.79
CA VAL A 73 16.13 -0.59 26.21
C VAL A 73 16.59 -2.04 26.48
N PRO A 74 17.69 -2.26 27.21
CA PRO A 74 18.09 -3.61 27.59
C PRO A 74 16.94 -4.36 28.27
N GLY A 75 16.61 -5.55 27.77
CA GLY A 75 15.47 -6.34 28.24
C GLY A 75 14.16 -6.17 27.45
N THR A 76 14.12 -5.26 26.47
CA THR A 76 12.98 -5.19 25.54
C THR A 76 12.88 -6.47 24.70
N LYS A 77 11.67 -7.04 24.67
CA LYS A 77 11.35 -8.22 23.86
C LYS A 77 10.81 -7.77 22.50
N TYR A 78 11.30 -8.38 21.43
CA TYR A 78 10.74 -8.18 20.10
C TYR A 78 9.37 -8.88 20.01
N CYS A 79 8.33 -8.11 19.72
CA CYS A 79 6.97 -8.61 19.54
C CYS A 79 6.70 -8.77 18.03
N VAL A 80 6.63 -10.01 17.54
CA VAL A 80 6.15 -10.29 16.18
C VAL A 80 4.66 -10.58 16.23
N THR A 81 3.85 -9.78 15.56
CA THR A 81 2.52 -10.19 15.14
C THR A 81 2.68 -10.97 13.84
N ARG A 82 2.60 -12.31 13.89
CA ARG A 82 2.49 -13.12 12.68
C ARG A 82 1.08 -12.89 12.12
N GLN A 83 1.00 -12.44 10.87
CA GLN A 83 -0.25 -12.44 10.10
C GLN A 83 -0.64 -13.87 9.73
#